data_AF-A0A6B8RCT9-F1
#
_entry.id   AF-A0A6B8RCT9-F1
#
_cell.length_a   1.000
_cell.length_b   1.000
_cell.length_c   1.000
_cell.angle_alpha   90.00
_cell.angle_beta   90.00
_cell.angle_gamma   90.00
#
_symmetry.space_group_name_H-M   'P 1'
#
loop_
_entity.id
_entity.type
_entity.pdbx_description
1 polymer ?
#
loop_
_entity_poly.entity_id
_entity_poly.type
_entity_poly.pdbx_seq_one_letter_code
_entity_poly.pdbx_strand_id
1 'polypeptide(L)'
;MKKVVIAFILGCALTASTNVFAKDIKEYVLTQIGYPIMVNGQEFKSDSLPALNYQGTTYLPLKSISDVLNVKVEWNKDLKQVEVGLSTVFATPTPPTLSPSPIFTPAPMPEMTPIPTPTPNVIKVTEDEEINKITGDYSYFKSIFKSGERELTKSNFIFTTAYYEGALGENSFFKYWDSLPEYTKKAYMISFTREIQSINPQYTIRIDFYYKKNGIDLGSCSINLTDGYVGAGIVPNPRGLQNDIK
;
A
#
# COMPACT_ATOMS: atom_id res chain seq x y z
N MET A 1 -11.99 59.94 39.67
CA MET A 1 -11.50 60.02 38.28
C MET A 1 -10.23 59.21 38.03
N LYS A 2 -9.14 59.35 38.81
CA LYS A 2 -7.86 58.63 38.59
C LYS A 2 -7.96 57.08 38.54
N LYS A 3 -8.79 56.47 39.38
CA LYS A 3 -8.97 54.99 39.42
C LYS A 3 -9.73 54.42 38.22
N VAL A 4 -10.62 55.21 37.63
CA VAL A 4 -11.41 54.82 36.43
C VAL A 4 -10.52 54.88 35.19
N VAL A 5 -9.64 55.87 35.11
CA VAL A 5 -8.65 55.99 34.02
C VAL A 5 -7.66 54.82 34.04
N ILE A 6 -7.21 54.39 35.22
CA ILE A 6 -6.31 53.24 35.36
C ILE A 6 -7.01 51.93 34.94
N ALA A 7 -8.26 51.73 35.35
CA ALA A 7 -9.03 50.56 34.94
C ALA A 7 -9.29 50.53 33.43
N PHE A 8 -9.53 51.69 32.81
CA PHE A 8 -9.71 51.80 31.37
C PHE A 8 -8.43 51.47 30.60
N ILE A 9 -7.27 51.96 31.07
CA ILE A 9 -5.97 51.66 30.44
C ILE A 9 -5.60 50.17 30.58
N LEU A 10 -5.85 49.55 31.74
CA LEU A 10 -5.63 48.10 31.92
C LEU A 10 -6.58 47.26 31.06
N GLY A 11 -7.83 47.70 30.89
CA GLY A 11 -8.80 47.02 30.02
C GLY A 11 -8.36 47.01 28.55
N CYS A 12 -7.89 48.14 28.03
CA CYS A 12 -7.37 48.24 26.66
C CYS A 12 -6.09 47.42 26.44
N ALA A 13 -5.26 47.26 27.47
CA ALA A 13 -4.05 46.43 27.40
C ALA A 13 -4.37 44.93 27.30
N LEU A 14 -5.48 44.47 27.88
CA LEU A 14 -5.89 43.07 27.83
C LEU A 14 -6.60 42.70 26.51
N THR A 15 -7.12 43.68 25.78
CA THR A 15 -7.73 43.48 24.44
C THR A 15 -6.77 43.74 23.28
N ALA A 16 -5.48 44.00 23.56
CA ALA A 16 -4.45 44.17 22.53
C ALA A 16 -4.16 42.82 21.84
N SER A 17 -5.07 42.49 20.92
CA SER A 17 -4.88 41.76 19.67
C SER A 17 -3.99 40.51 19.74
N THR A 18 -4.63 39.35 19.92
CA THR A 18 -4.12 38.12 19.31
C THR A 18 -4.01 38.35 17.81
N ASN A 19 -2.79 38.57 17.31
CA ASN A 19 -2.55 38.58 15.87
C ASN A 19 -2.78 37.15 15.36
N VAL A 20 -3.94 36.91 14.72
CA VAL A 20 -4.14 35.71 13.91
C VAL A 20 -3.38 35.96 12.62
N PHE A 21 -2.16 35.47 12.52
CA PHE A 21 -1.42 35.49 11.26
C PHE A 21 -2.20 34.63 10.27
N ALA A 22 -2.81 35.27 9.26
CA ALA A 22 -3.32 34.54 8.11
C ALA A 22 -2.15 33.77 7.51
N LYS A 23 -2.31 32.45 7.37
CA LYS A 23 -1.32 31.58 6.73
C LYS A 23 -1.01 32.14 5.35
N ASP A 24 0.27 32.36 5.07
CA ASP A 24 0.72 32.86 3.76
C ASP A 24 0.09 32.04 2.63
N ILE A 25 -0.72 32.69 1.79
CA ILE A 25 -1.30 32.06 0.61
C ILE A 25 -0.17 31.91 -0.41
N LYS A 26 0.29 30.68 -0.60
CA LYS A 26 1.22 30.33 -1.69
C LYS A 26 0.41 29.99 -2.93
N GLU A 27 0.51 30.82 -3.95
CA GLU A 27 -0.06 30.55 -5.27
C GLU A 27 0.90 29.72 -6.11
N TYR A 28 0.36 28.73 -6.81
CA TYR A 28 1.09 27.87 -7.73
C TYR A 28 0.50 28.06 -9.13
N VAL A 29 1.33 28.44 -10.10
CA VAL A 29 0.92 28.58 -11.51
C VAL A 29 1.34 27.32 -12.26
N LEU A 30 0.35 26.55 -12.70
CA LEU A 30 0.55 25.30 -13.42
C LEU A 30 0.34 25.52 -14.92
N THR A 31 1.13 24.85 -15.75
CA THR A 31 1.01 24.90 -17.21
C THR A 31 0.48 23.57 -17.76
N GLN A 32 -0.14 23.59 -18.93
CA GLN A 32 -0.56 22.35 -19.59
C GLN A 32 0.66 21.60 -20.12
N ILE A 33 0.64 20.27 -20.01
CA ILE A 33 1.70 19.42 -20.57
C ILE A 33 1.53 19.22 -22.08
N GLY A 34 2.64 19.02 -22.78
CA GLY A 34 2.68 18.72 -24.22
C GLY A 34 3.19 17.33 -24.57
N TYR A 35 3.26 16.42 -23.59
CA TYR A 35 3.79 15.06 -23.74
C TYR A 35 2.79 14.03 -23.23
N PRO A 36 2.80 12.80 -23.78
CA PRO A 36 1.90 11.74 -23.34
C PRO A 36 2.31 11.22 -21.95
N ILE A 37 1.32 10.76 -21.19
CA ILE A 37 1.52 10.08 -19.91
C ILE A 37 1.13 8.63 -20.10
N MET A 38 2.01 7.71 -19.69
CA MET A 38 1.76 6.27 -19.79
C MET A 38 1.55 5.69 -18.39
N VAL A 39 0.44 4.99 -18.19
CA VAL A 39 0.11 4.27 -16.95
C VAL A 39 -0.20 2.84 -17.33
N ASN A 40 0.55 1.88 -16.78
CA ASN A 40 0.43 0.45 -17.13
C ASN A 40 0.48 0.18 -18.64
N GLY A 41 1.31 0.94 -19.38
CA GLY A 41 1.46 0.80 -20.83
C GLY A 41 0.32 1.39 -21.67
N GLN A 42 -0.70 1.98 -21.04
CA GLN A 42 -1.78 2.70 -21.72
C GLN A 42 -1.60 4.21 -21.58
N GLU A 43 -1.96 4.96 -22.63
CA GLU A 43 -1.94 6.42 -22.57
C GLU A 43 -3.04 6.91 -21.62
N PHE A 44 -2.64 7.65 -20.59
CA PHE A 44 -3.54 8.29 -19.65
C PHE A 44 -4.21 9.50 -20.31
N LYS A 45 -5.54 9.45 -20.41
CA LYS A 45 -6.39 10.56 -20.82
C LYS A 45 -7.39 10.82 -19.70
N SER A 46 -7.55 12.08 -19.34
CA SER A 46 -8.49 12.50 -18.31
C SER A 46 -9.49 13.45 -18.93
N ASP A 47 -10.75 13.03 -18.97
CA ASP A 47 -11.83 13.76 -19.63
C ASP A 47 -12.30 14.99 -18.82
N SER A 48 -12.08 14.98 -17.51
CA SER A 48 -12.58 16.02 -16.60
C SER A 48 -11.56 17.11 -16.30
N LEU A 49 -10.32 16.73 -15.99
CA LEU A 49 -9.26 17.65 -15.58
C LEU A 49 -7.95 17.30 -16.28
N PRO A 50 -7.19 18.30 -16.77
CA PRO A 50 -5.95 18.04 -17.48
C PRO A 50 -4.83 17.59 -16.55
N ALA A 51 -3.84 16.93 -17.14
CA ALA A 51 -2.52 16.80 -16.54
C ALA A 51 -1.76 18.13 -16.68
N LEU A 52 -1.05 18.51 -15.64
CA LEU A 52 -0.41 19.82 -15.55
C LEU A 52 1.07 19.68 -15.20
N ASN A 53 1.88 20.68 -15.57
CA ASN A 53 3.27 20.80 -15.17
C ASN A 53 3.43 21.93 -14.16
N TYR A 54 4.24 21.69 -13.14
CA TYR A 54 4.77 22.73 -12.28
C TYR A 54 6.27 22.49 -12.10
N GLN A 55 7.08 23.42 -12.62
CA GLN A 55 8.55 23.39 -12.53
C GLN A 55 9.16 22.04 -12.96
N GLY A 56 8.69 21.46 -14.06
CA GLY A 56 9.19 20.18 -14.56
C GLY A 56 8.57 18.95 -13.91
N THR A 57 7.70 19.11 -12.92
CA THR A 57 6.96 18.01 -12.29
C THR A 57 5.55 17.90 -12.87
N THR A 58 5.14 16.68 -13.23
CA THR A 58 3.79 16.39 -13.73
C THR A 58 2.83 16.17 -12.56
N TYR A 59 1.74 16.93 -12.53
CA TYR A 59 0.63 16.81 -11.59
C TYR A 59 -0.56 16.20 -12.30
N LEU A 60 -1.12 15.16 -11.68
CA LEU A 60 -2.29 14.46 -12.18
C LEU A 60 -3.49 14.67 -11.24
N PRO A 61 -4.72 14.76 -11.79
CA PRO A 61 -5.92 14.71 -10.97
C PRO A 61 -5.98 13.36 -10.23
N LEU A 62 -5.98 13.42 -8.89
CA LEU A 62 -5.93 12.23 -8.04
C LEU A 62 -7.03 11.22 -8.35
N LYS A 63 -8.25 11.70 -8.64
CA LYS A 63 -9.38 10.84 -8.96
C LYS A 63 -9.24 10.17 -10.34
N SER A 64 -8.77 10.89 -11.34
CA SER A 64 -8.60 10.32 -12.68
C SER A 64 -7.53 9.22 -12.68
N ILE A 65 -6.43 9.42 -11.95
CA ILE A 65 -5.37 8.40 -11.88
C ILE A 65 -5.80 7.20 -11.04
N SER A 66 -6.69 7.37 -10.06
CA SER A 66 -7.17 6.28 -9.22
C SER A 66 -8.00 5.26 -10.00
N ASP A 67 -8.82 5.73 -10.95
CA ASP A 67 -9.61 4.85 -11.82
C ASP A 67 -8.70 3.97 -12.70
N VAL A 68 -7.63 4.57 -13.25
CA VAL A 68 -6.66 3.86 -14.11
C VAL A 68 -5.79 2.89 -13.31
N LEU A 69 -5.47 3.23 -12.06
CA LEU A 69 -4.72 2.36 -11.15
C LEU A 69 -5.59 1.34 -10.41
N ASN A 70 -6.92 1.38 -10.59
CA ASN A 70 -7.89 0.60 -9.83
C ASN A 70 -7.71 0.71 -8.30
N VAL A 71 -7.41 1.93 -7.84
CA VAL A 71 -7.21 2.27 -6.43
C VAL A 71 -8.41 3.08 -5.95
N LYS A 72 -8.98 2.73 -4.81
CA LYS A 72 -10.08 3.52 -4.22
C LYS A 72 -9.54 4.83 -3.65
N VAL A 73 -10.20 5.94 -3.97
CA VAL A 73 -9.98 7.26 -3.36
C VAL A 73 -11.26 7.72 -2.70
N GLU A 74 -11.20 8.06 -1.41
CA GLU A 74 -12.36 8.53 -0.65
C GLU A 74 -12.04 9.72 0.25
N TRP A 75 -13.04 10.55 0.51
CA TRP A 75 -12.92 11.61 1.50
C TRP A 75 -13.44 11.11 2.85
N ASN A 76 -12.54 10.97 3.81
CA ASN A 76 -12.89 10.71 5.20
C ASN A 76 -13.30 12.03 5.87
N LYS A 77 -14.61 12.17 6.12
CA LYS A 77 -15.18 13.39 6.72
C LYS A 77 -14.75 13.61 8.16
N ASP A 78 -14.60 12.53 8.92
CA ASP A 78 -14.31 12.60 10.35
C ASP A 78 -12.87 13.03 10.58
N LEU A 79 -11.94 12.47 9.81
CA LEU A 79 -10.52 12.81 9.84
C LEU A 79 -10.16 14.01 8.96
N LYS A 80 -11.11 14.51 8.15
CA LYS A 80 -10.93 15.60 7.19
C LYS A 80 -9.74 15.37 6.26
N GLN A 81 -9.65 14.17 5.70
CA GLN A 81 -8.54 13.76 4.84
C GLN A 81 -9.04 12.98 3.63
N VAL A 82 -8.23 12.97 2.58
CA VAL A 82 -8.40 12.05 1.45
C VAL A 82 -7.64 10.76 1.75
N GLU A 83 -8.30 9.63 1.61
CA GLU A 83 -7.75 8.29 1.78
C GLU A 83 -7.61 7.62 0.41
N VAL A 84 -6.48 6.95 0.20
CA VAL A 84 -6.11 6.32 -1.07
C VAL A 84 -5.67 4.89 -0.77
N GLY A 85 -6.29 3.90 -1.42
CA GLY A 85 -5.88 2.49 -1.31
C GLY A 85 -6.36 1.75 -0.07
N LEU A 86 -7.27 2.34 0.73
CA LEU A 86 -7.94 1.61 1.81
C LEU A 86 -9.07 0.75 1.23
N SER A 87 -8.78 -0.52 1.01
CA SER A 87 -9.81 -1.55 0.90
C SER A 87 -10.42 -1.76 2.27
N THR A 88 -11.55 -1.12 2.56
CA THR A 88 -12.40 -1.50 3.71
C THR A 88 -12.90 -2.93 3.51
N VAL A 89 -12.11 -3.93 3.89
CA VAL A 89 -12.60 -5.27 4.20
C VAL A 89 -13.16 -5.28 5.61
N PHE A 90 -14.23 -4.52 5.85
CA PHE A 90 -15.09 -4.67 7.04
C PHE A 90 -16.53 -4.28 6.72
N ALA A 91 -17.25 -5.20 6.09
CA ALA A 91 -18.60 -5.60 6.45
C ALA A 91 -19.00 -6.78 5.56
N THR A 92 -18.84 -8.00 6.06
CA THR A 92 -19.67 -9.12 5.61
C THR A 92 -21.12 -8.70 5.87
N PRO A 93 -22.01 -8.59 4.86
CA PRO A 93 -23.43 -8.44 5.16
C PRO A 93 -23.86 -9.69 5.91
N THR A 94 -24.31 -9.51 7.16
CA THR A 94 -25.00 -10.54 7.93
C THR A 94 -26.10 -11.12 7.05
N PRO A 95 -26.14 -12.44 6.80
CA PRO A 95 -27.28 -13.04 6.10
C PRO A 95 -28.54 -12.76 6.91
N PRO A 96 -29.65 -12.29 6.28
CA PRO A 96 -30.89 -12.14 7.00
C PRO A 96 -31.31 -13.49 7.57
N THR A 97 -31.59 -13.51 8.87
CA THR A 97 -32.08 -14.67 9.62
C THR A 97 -33.36 -15.19 8.95
N LEU A 98 -33.28 -16.36 8.31
CA LEU A 98 -34.46 -17.01 7.76
C LEU A 98 -35.35 -17.50 8.90
N SER A 99 -36.56 -16.95 8.97
CA SER A 99 -37.67 -17.46 9.77
C SER A 99 -38.01 -18.90 9.35
N PRO A 100 -38.29 -19.83 10.27
CA PRO A 100 -38.62 -21.20 9.92
C PRO A 100 -39.96 -21.25 9.15
N SER A 101 -39.93 -21.76 7.93
CA SER A 101 -41.12 -22.18 7.18
C SER A 101 -41.35 -23.70 7.35
N PRO A 102 -42.59 -24.20 7.24
CA PRO A 102 -42.98 -25.51 7.76
C PRO A 102 -42.38 -26.67 6.96
N ILE A 103 -42.06 -27.75 7.69
CA ILE A 103 -41.57 -29.02 7.15
C ILE A 103 -42.68 -29.67 6.32
N PHE A 104 -42.43 -29.87 5.03
CA PHE A 104 -43.19 -30.81 4.21
C PHE A 104 -42.50 -32.16 4.22
N THR A 105 -43.23 -33.20 4.60
CA THR A 105 -42.80 -34.59 4.53
C THR A 105 -42.60 -35.00 3.07
N PRO A 106 -41.41 -35.46 2.64
CA PRO A 106 -41.22 -35.90 1.26
C PRO A 106 -41.93 -37.24 1.03
N ALA A 107 -42.65 -37.33 -0.09
CA ALA A 107 -43.21 -38.56 -0.63
C ALA A 107 -42.08 -39.53 -1.06
N PRO A 108 -42.32 -40.86 -1.10
CA PRO A 108 -41.29 -41.82 -1.50
C PRO A 108 -40.91 -41.63 -2.97
N MET A 109 -39.60 -41.43 -3.21
CA MET A 109 -39.03 -41.20 -4.54
C MET A 109 -38.81 -42.54 -5.28
N PRO A 110 -39.06 -42.63 -6.60
CA PRO A 110 -38.71 -43.81 -7.39
C PRO A 110 -37.19 -43.95 -7.54
N GLU A 111 -36.73 -45.19 -7.49
CA GLU A 111 -35.32 -45.59 -7.62
C GLU A 111 -34.78 -45.22 -9.01
N MET A 112 -33.83 -44.28 -9.06
CA MET A 112 -33.14 -43.90 -10.30
C MET A 112 -31.87 -44.74 -10.45
N THR A 113 -31.74 -45.36 -11.63
CA THR A 113 -30.53 -46.05 -12.12
C THR A 113 -29.27 -45.17 -12.02
N PRO A 114 -28.09 -45.75 -11.76
CA PRO A 114 -26.87 -45.00 -11.50
C PRO A 114 -26.41 -44.20 -12.73
N ILE A 115 -26.31 -42.89 -12.57
CA ILE A 115 -25.64 -41.96 -13.50
C ILE A 115 -24.13 -42.25 -13.44
N PRO A 116 -23.42 -42.33 -14.57
CA PRO A 116 -21.97 -42.50 -14.54
C PRO A 116 -21.31 -41.28 -13.89
N THR A 117 -20.50 -41.55 -12.86
CA THR A 117 -19.67 -40.57 -12.15
C THR A 117 -18.81 -39.79 -13.15
N PRO A 118 -18.88 -38.46 -13.24
CA PRO A 118 -17.92 -37.71 -14.01
C PRO A 118 -16.55 -37.86 -13.36
N THR A 119 -15.60 -38.43 -14.09
CA THR A 119 -14.17 -38.39 -13.76
C THR A 119 -13.78 -36.93 -13.54
N PRO A 120 -13.15 -36.56 -12.40
CA PRO A 120 -12.72 -35.19 -12.18
C PRO A 120 -11.64 -34.87 -13.21
N ASN A 121 -11.98 -34.06 -14.21
CA ASN A 121 -10.97 -33.35 -14.97
C ASN A 121 -10.33 -32.35 -14.00
N VAL A 122 -9.17 -32.74 -13.46
CA VAL A 122 -8.25 -31.81 -12.83
C VAL A 122 -7.81 -30.84 -13.91
N ILE A 123 -8.44 -29.67 -13.94
CA ILE A 123 -7.91 -28.52 -14.64
C ILE A 123 -6.56 -28.24 -13.97
N LYS A 124 -5.46 -28.58 -14.64
CA LYS A 124 -4.15 -28.01 -14.33
C LYS A 124 -4.28 -26.52 -14.64
N VAL A 125 -4.69 -25.74 -13.65
CA VAL A 125 -4.42 -24.31 -13.63
C VAL A 125 -2.90 -24.22 -13.65
N THR A 126 -2.34 -23.75 -14.76
CA THR A 126 -0.89 -23.65 -14.95
C THR A 126 -0.35 -22.63 -13.96
N GLU A 127 0.74 -22.93 -13.25
CA GLU A 127 1.39 -22.02 -12.27
C GLU A 127 1.58 -20.59 -12.81
N ASP A 128 1.70 -20.45 -14.13
CA ASP A 128 1.84 -19.18 -14.85
C ASP A 128 0.59 -18.27 -14.78
N GLU A 129 -0.63 -18.81 -14.60
CA GLU A 129 -1.86 -18.01 -14.44
C GLU A 129 -2.00 -17.40 -13.04
N GLU A 130 -1.50 -18.05 -11.99
CA GLU A 130 -1.45 -17.45 -10.64
C GLU A 130 -0.42 -16.31 -10.58
N ILE A 131 0.74 -16.47 -11.24
CA ILE A 131 1.80 -15.44 -11.27
C ILE A 131 1.30 -14.12 -11.89
N ASN A 132 0.44 -14.18 -12.90
CA ASN A 132 -0.12 -12.99 -13.55
C ASN A 132 -1.22 -12.27 -12.72
N LYS A 133 -1.78 -12.92 -11.70
CA LYS A 133 -2.73 -12.28 -10.76
C LYS A 133 -2.03 -11.69 -9.53
N ILE A 134 -0.79 -12.10 -9.28
CA ILE A 134 0.05 -11.78 -8.11
C ILE A 134 0.96 -10.56 -8.36
N THR A 135 1.18 -10.18 -9.62
CA THR A 135 2.05 -9.07 -10.00
C THR A 135 1.33 -7.73 -9.78
N GLY A 136 1.59 -7.06 -8.64
CA GLY A 136 1.15 -5.67 -8.44
C GLY A 136 0.52 -5.36 -7.09
N ASP A 137 0.04 -6.36 -6.35
CA ASP A 137 -0.61 -6.12 -5.06
C ASP A 137 0.36 -6.20 -3.88
N TYR A 138 0.64 -5.04 -3.27
CA TYR A 138 1.41 -4.95 -2.02
C TYR A 138 0.79 -5.80 -0.89
N SER A 139 -0.54 -5.97 -0.87
CA SER A 139 -1.24 -6.80 0.12
C SER A 139 -0.79 -8.25 0.05
N TYR A 140 -0.59 -8.78 -1.16
CA TYR A 140 -0.05 -10.11 -1.34
C TYR A 140 1.41 -10.18 -0.86
N PHE A 141 2.27 -9.25 -1.29
CA PHE A 141 3.66 -9.17 -0.81
C PHE A 141 3.73 -9.17 0.72
N LYS A 142 2.92 -8.34 1.38
CA LYS A 142 2.84 -8.26 2.84
C LYS A 142 2.40 -9.59 3.47
N SER A 143 1.47 -10.30 2.84
CA SER A 143 0.97 -11.58 3.37
C SER A 143 2.02 -12.69 3.38
N ILE A 144 2.98 -12.65 2.45
CA ILE A 144 4.01 -13.68 2.27
C ILE A 144 5.36 -13.35 2.91
N PHE A 145 5.55 -12.14 3.46
CA PHE A 145 6.75 -11.75 4.20
C PHE A 145 6.44 -11.53 5.68
N LYS A 146 7.29 -12.06 6.55
CA LYS A 146 7.21 -11.82 8.00
C LYS A 146 8.43 -11.10 8.51
N SER A 147 8.21 -10.12 9.40
CA SER A 147 9.30 -9.48 10.15
C SER A 147 9.81 -10.42 11.25
N GLY A 148 11.13 -10.53 11.38
CA GLY A 148 11.81 -11.22 12.45
C GLY A 148 11.85 -10.42 13.76
N GLU A 149 12.72 -10.88 14.66
CA GLU A 149 12.99 -10.18 15.91
C GLU A 149 13.58 -8.79 15.66
N ARG A 150 13.27 -7.86 16.56
CA ARG A 150 13.69 -6.46 16.45
C ARG A 150 14.80 -6.21 17.45
N GLU A 151 15.93 -5.76 16.95
CA GLU A 151 17.06 -5.35 17.78
C GLU A 151 17.05 -3.83 17.89
N LEU A 152 16.82 -3.32 19.09
CA LEU A 152 17.06 -1.90 19.38
C LEU A 152 18.54 -1.70 19.65
N THR A 153 19.19 -0.89 18.83
CA THR A 153 20.57 -0.47 19.08
C THR A 153 20.59 0.75 20.00
N LYS A 154 21.74 1.00 20.63
CA LYS A 154 21.97 2.18 21.48
C LYS A 154 21.81 3.53 20.73
N SER A 155 21.73 3.49 19.39
CA SER A 155 21.70 4.68 18.53
C SER A 155 20.29 5.07 18.04
N ASN A 156 19.21 4.55 18.65
CA ASN A 156 17.83 4.69 18.16
C ASN A 156 17.61 4.11 16.75
N PHE A 157 18.32 3.00 16.44
CA PHE A 157 18.03 2.20 15.25
C PHE A 157 17.29 0.94 15.65
N ILE A 158 16.25 0.62 14.88
CA ILE A 158 15.69 -0.72 14.82
C ILE A 158 16.32 -1.43 13.65
N PHE A 159 17.06 -2.50 13.94
CA PHE A 159 17.48 -3.46 12.94
C PHE A 159 16.60 -4.70 13.04
N THR A 160 16.12 -5.19 11.90
CA THR A 160 15.34 -6.42 11.83
C THR A 160 15.50 -7.07 10.46
N THR A 161 14.99 -8.29 10.33
CA THR A 161 14.93 -9.00 9.06
C THR A 161 13.48 -9.15 8.63
N ALA A 162 13.24 -9.25 7.33
CA ALA A 162 11.99 -9.74 6.78
C ALA A 162 12.30 -10.99 5.96
N TYR A 163 11.55 -12.07 6.16
CA TYR A 163 11.78 -13.30 5.41
C TYR A 163 10.50 -13.81 4.76
N TYR A 164 10.66 -14.36 3.57
CA TYR A 164 9.59 -15.02 2.84
C TYR A 164 9.13 -16.29 3.59
N GLU A 165 7.83 -16.39 3.82
CA GLU A 165 7.16 -17.50 4.50
C GLU A 165 5.98 -18.07 3.68
N GLY A 166 5.87 -17.69 2.40
CA GLY A 166 4.84 -18.21 1.50
C GLY A 166 5.09 -19.65 1.03
N ALA A 167 4.14 -20.18 0.25
CA ALA A 167 4.12 -21.58 -0.15
C ALA A 167 5.07 -21.94 -1.32
N LEU A 168 5.63 -20.96 -2.03
CA LEU A 168 6.47 -21.21 -3.19
C LEU A 168 7.81 -21.82 -2.77
N GLY A 169 8.20 -22.89 -3.47
CA GLY A 169 9.58 -23.37 -3.46
C GLY A 169 10.53 -22.37 -4.12
N GLU A 170 11.84 -22.58 -3.96
CA GLU A 170 12.87 -21.59 -4.32
C GLU A 170 12.80 -21.17 -5.79
N ASN A 171 12.77 -22.14 -6.70
CA ASN A 171 12.72 -21.85 -8.13
C ASN A 171 11.47 -21.05 -8.52
N SER A 172 10.31 -21.42 -7.97
CA SER A 172 9.04 -20.73 -8.24
C SER A 172 9.01 -19.34 -7.60
N PHE A 173 9.58 -19.20 -6.40
CA PHE A 173 9.74 -17.91 -5.75
C PHE A 173 10.60 -16.96 -6.60
N PHE A 174 11.76 -17.40 -7.09
CA PHE A 174 12.62 -16.51 -7.88
C PHE A 174 12.05 -16.21 -9.26
N LYS A 175 11.29 -17.13 -9.88
CA LYS A 175 10.48 -16.78 -11.06
C LYS A 175 9.50 -15.63 -10.76
N TYR A 176 8.77 -15.71 -9.64
CA TYR A 176 7.90 -14.63 -9.18
C TYR A 176 8.69 -13.36 -8.88
N TRP A 177 9.77 -13.45 -8.09
CA TRP A 177 10.59 -12.31 -7.71
C TRP A 177 11.13 -11.59 -8.95
N ASP A 178 11.69 -12.32 -9.92
CA ASP A 178 12.29 -11.77 -11.13
C ASP A 178 11.27 -11.32 -12.18
N SER A 179 10.00 -11.70 -12.01
CA SER A 179 8.88 -11.14 -12.78
C SER A 179 8.53 -9.71 -12.32
N LEU A 180 8.81 -9.35 -11.06
CA LEU A 180 8.55 -8.01 -10.55
C LEU A 180 9.59 -7.01 -11.08
N PRO A 181 9.16 -5.85 -11.64
CA PRO A 181 10.07 -4.77 -11.96
C PRO A 181 10.86 -4.29 -10.72
N GLU A 182 12.10 -3.85 -10.91
CA GLU A 182 12.94 -3.38 -9.80
C GLU A 182 12.27 -2.25 -8.98
N TYR A 183 11.60 -1.31 -9.66
CA TYR A 183 10.88 -0.24 -8.99
C TYR A 183 9.74 -0.76 -8.10
N THR A 184 9.08 -1.87 -8.50
CA THR A 184 8.00 -2.51 -7.74
C THR A 184 8.56 -3.20 -6.49
N LYS A 185 9.65 -3.94 -6.63
CA LYS A 185 10.37 -4.56 -5.49
C LYS A 185 10.73 -3.52 -4.44
N LYS A 186 11.34 -2.40 -4.87
CA LYS A 186 11.71 -1.28 -3.99
C LYS A 186 10.50 -0.65 -3.32
N ALA A 187 9.42 -0.40 -4.07
CA ALA A 187 8.20 0.18 -3.52
C ALA A 187 7.56 -0.70 -2.43
N TYR A 188 7.55 -2.02 -2.61
CA TYR A 188 7.05 -2.95 -1.59
C TYR A 188 7.91 -2.99 -0.35
N MET A 189 9.24 -3.05 -0.50
CA MET A 189 10.15 -3.03 0.65
C MET A 189 10.05 -1.72 1.45
N ILE A 190 9.91 -0.58 0.77
CA ILE A 190 9.66 0.73 1.41
C ILE A 190 8.33 0.73 2.14
N SER A 191 7.26 0.23 1.52
CA SER A 191 5.92 0.16 2.13
C SER A 191 5.93 -0.72 3.38
N PHE A 192 6.59 -1.88 3.31
CA PHE A 192 6.77 -2.78 4.45
C PHE A 192 7.55 -2.11 5.60
N THR A 193 8.60 -1.36 5.26
CA THR A 193 9.40 -0.63 6.24
C THR A 193 8.63 0.53 6.86
N ARG A 194 7.82 1.26 6.08
CA ARG A 194 6.92 2.32 6.55
C ARG A 194 5.91 1.83 7.56
N GLU A 195 5.39 0.61 7.40
CA GLU A 195 4.46 0.04 8.37
C GLU A 195 5.13 -0.19 9.72
N ILE A 196 6.33 -0.76 9.75
CA ILE A 196 7.08 -0.91 11.00
C ILE A 196 7.41 0.46 11.59
N GLN A 197 7.75 1.45 10.74
CA GLN A 197 8.03 2.81 11.18
C GLN A 197 6.82 3.52 11.78
N SER A 198 5.62 3.29 11.25
CA SER A 198 4.39 3.92 11.75
C SER A 198 4.11 3.58 13.21
N ILE A 199 4.52 2.39 13.65
CA ILE A 199 4.40 1.91 15.04
C ILE A 199 5.61 2.36 15.88
N ASN A 200 6.70 2.75 15.24
CA ASN A 200 7.99 3.08 15.84
C ASN A 200 8.52 4.45 15.33
N PRO A 201 7.75 5.55 15.43
CA PRO A 201 8.02 6.79 14.68
C PRO A 201 9.30 7.52 15.11
N GLN A 202 9.86 7.17 16.26
CA GLN A 202 11.07 7.77 16.85
C GLN A 202 12.36 7.05 16.47
N TYR A 203 12.28 5.96 15.70
CA TYR A 203 13.44 5.14 15.35
C TYR A 203 13.75 5.19 13.85
N THR A 204 15.03 5.26 13.53
CA THR A 204 15.52 4.89 12.19
C THR A 204 15.36 3.38 12.03
N ILE A 205 14.86 2.93 10.88
CA ILE A 205 14.59 1.52 10.65
C ILE A 205 15.42 1.04 9.47
N ARG A 206 16.07 -0.11 9.64
CA ARG A 206 16.63 -0.90 8.56
C ARG A 206 16.06 -2.31 8.60
N ILE A 207 15.64 -2.81 7.44
CA ILE A 207 15.15 -4.16 7.25
C ILE A 207 15.97 -4.82 6.15
N ASP A 208 16.57 -5.96 6.45
CA ASP A 208 17.19 -6.83 5.45
C ASP A 208 16.20 -7.94 5.06
N PHE A 209 15.99 -8.15 3.76
CA PHE A 209 14.97 -9.04 3.20
C PHE A 209 15.60 -10.34 2.69
N TYR A 210 15.00 -11.47 3.04
CA TYR A 210 15.53 -12.79 2.70
C TYR A 210 14.46 -13.70 2.10
N TYR A 211 14.86 -14.57 1.18
CA TYR A 211 14.08 -15.77 0.86
C TYR A 211 14.34 -16.81 1.96
N LYS A 212 13.32 -17.05 2.79
CA LYS A 212 13.37 -17.84 4.03
C LYS A 212 14.30 -17.28 5.12
N LYS A 213 14.03 -17.68 6.37
CA LYS A 213 14.87 -17.29 7.52
C LYS A 213 16.29 -17.83 7.34
N ASN A 214 17.29 -16.95 7.42
CA ASN A 214 18.71 -17.25 7.16
C ASN A 214 18.99 -17.80 5.76
N GLY A 215 18.11 -17.53 4.79
CA GLY A 215 18.28 -17.97 3.41
C GLY A 215 18.93 -16.90 2.55
N ILE A 216 18.41 -16.73 1.34
CA ILE A 216 19.07 -15.96 0.29
C ILE A 216 18.74 -14.47 0.44
N ASP A 217 19.75 -13.61 0.48
CA ASP A 217 19.59 -12.15 0.58
C ASP A 217 18.93 -11.59 -0.69
N LEU A 218 17.82 -10.87 -0.52
CA LEU A 218 17.07 -10.22 -1.58
C LEU A 218 17.36 -8.73 -1.67
N GLY A 219 17.92 -8.13 -0.61
CA GLY A 219 18.18 -6.70 -0.51
C GLY A 219 17.82 -6.12 0.85
N SER A 220 17.87 -4.80 0.94
CA SER A 220 17.59 -4.08 2.19
C SER A 220 16.80 -2.80 1.94
N CYS A 221 16.10 -2.34 2.97
CA CYS A 221 15.44 -1.04 2.98
C CYS A 221 15.75 -0.29 4.27
N SER A 222 15.99 1.01 4.14
CA SER A 222 16.27 1.91 5.25
C SER A 222 15.40 3.16 5.19
N ILE A 223 14.86 3.55 6.34
CA ILE A 223 14.24 4.86 6.54
C ILE A 223 14.95 5.55 7.70
N ASN A 224 15.70 6.61 7.40
CA ASN A 224 16.48 7.38 8.35
C ASN A 224 15.75 8.66 8.75
N LEU A 225 15.57 8.85 10.05
CA LEU A 225 14.89 10.02 10.60
C LEU A 225 15.77 11.27 10.62
N THR A 226 17.10 11.10 10.74
CA THR A 226 18.03 12.21 10.94
C THR A 226 18.18 13.05 9.67
N ASP A 227 18.23 12.41 8.51
CA ASP A 227 18.44 13.05 7.20
C ASP A 227 17.22 12.92 6.26
N GLY A 228 16.17 12.21 6.69
CA GLY A 228 14.96 11.96 5.89
C GLY A 228 15.16 10.96 4.75
N TYR A 229 16.29 10.25 4.70
CA TYR A 229 16.58 9.28 3.64
C TYR A 229 15.60 8.11 3.68
N VAL A 230 15.04 7.77 2.51
CA VAL A 230 14.23 6.58 2.27
C VAL A 230 14.81 5.87 1.06
N GLY A 231 15.27 4.64 1.23
CA GLY A 231 15.85 3.89 0.12
C GLY A 231 15.73 2.39 0.29
N ALA A 232 15.58 1.71 -0.83
CA ALA A 232 15.64 0.26 -0.93
C ALA A 232 16.67 -0.15 -1.99
N GLY A 233 17.55 -1.08 -1.63
CA GLY A 233 18.49 -1.74 -2.52
C GLY A 233 18.04 -3.17 -2.79
N ILE A 234 18.14 -3.61 -4.03
CA ILE A 234 17.84 -4.98 -4.46
C ILE A 234 19.15 -5.67 -4.80
N VAL A 235 19.30 -6.93 -4.41
CA VAL A 235 20.40 -7.78 -4.89
C VAL A 235 20.09 -8.21 -6.33
N PRO A 236 20.89 -7.83 -7.36
CA PRO A 236 20.53 -8.08 -8.76
C PRO A 236 20.56 -9.56 -9.17
N ASN A 237 21.40 -10.38 -8.52
CA ASN A 237 21.47 -11.83 -8.73
C ASN A 237 21.60 -12.54 -7.38
N PRO A 238 20.49 -12.68 -6.64
CA PRO A 238 20.52 -13.20 -5.28
C PRO A 238 20.95 -14.67 -5.21
N ARG A 239 20.67 -15.47 -6.25
CA ARG A 239 21.07 -16.89 -6.29
C ARG A 239 22.48 -17.13 -6.83
N GLY A 240 23.10 -16.13 -7.46
CA GLY A 240 24.39 -16.28 -8.12
C GLY A 240 24.36 -17.24 -9.32
N LEU A 241 23.18 -17.55 -9.87
CA LEU A 241 23.05 -18.46 -11.01
C LEU A 241 23.27 -17.68 -12.31
N GLN A 242 24.00 -18.29 -13.25
CA GLN A 242 24.32 -17.67 -14.55
C GLN A 242 23.04 -17.37 -15.36
N ASN A 243 22.01 -18.21 -15.24
CA ASN A 243 20.73 -18.06 -15.94
C ASN A 243 19.86 -16.92 -15.40
N ASP A 244 20.22 -16.32 -14.25
CA ASP A 244 19.49 -15.22 -13.63
C ASP A 244 20.01 -13.84 -14.07
N ILE A 245 21.09 -13.81 -14.86
CA ILE A 245 21.68 -12.59 -15.42
C ILE A 245 20.95 -12.28 -16.73
N LYS A 246 20.11 -11.24 -16.74
CA LYS A 246 19.45 -10.71 -17.95
C LYS A 246 20.34 -9.75 -18.73
#